data_AF-A0A3R6N216-F1
#
_entry.id   AF-A0A3R6N216-F1
#
_cell.length_a   1.000
_cell.length_b   1.000
_cell.length_c   1.000
_cell.angle_alpha   90.00
_cell.angle_beta   90.00
_cell.angle_gamma   90.00
#
_symmetry.space_group_name_H-M   'P 1'
#
loop_
_entity.id
_entity.type
_entity.pdbx_description
1 polymer ?
#
loop_
_entity_poly.entity_id
_entity_poly.type
_entity_poly.pdbx_seq_one_letter_code
_entity_poly.pdbx_strand_id
1 'polypeptide(L)'
;MLKILIISKQFDFYVKCLFEGIHRYYNVQSVICHSEKDYPHALLSRESFDLIITFDLAGFEQTTLMGGISYNLLNSKFVNFLMHENLQNEKCLSKQLSLSMFFYCAGSQYEKYLRENYPDIPYLRSLDEAASSMEVALKTAVDEVLVECHLR
;
A
#
# COMPACT_ATOMS: atom_id res chain seq x y z
N MET A 1 4.72 15.05 13.22
CA MET A 1 4.41 14.95 11.77
C MET A 1 4.43 13.48 11.44
N LEU A 2 3.35 12.94 10.87
CA LEU A 2 3.24 11.51 10.56
C LEU A 2 4.39 11.07 9.65
N LYS A 3 4.94 9.90 9.92
CA LYS A 3 6.02 9.29 9.16
C LYS A 3 5.47 8.19 8.26
N ILE A 4 5.65 8.39 6.96
CA ILE A 4 5.09 7.54 5.91
C ILE A 4 6.23 6.92 5.12
N LEU A 5 6.17 5.61 4.90
CA LEU A 5 7.06 4.89 3.99
C LEU A 5 6.28 4.46 2.74
N ILE A 6 6.78 4.81 1.56
CA ILE A 6 6.28 4.29 0.28
C ILE A 6 7.23 3.19 -0.20
N ILE A 7 6.70 2.02 -0.50
CA ILE A 7 7.43 0.89 -1.10
C ILE A 7 6.82 0.59 -2.46
N SER A 8 7.62 0.65 -3.51
CA SER A 8 7.16 0.35 -4.88
C SER A 8 8.24 -0.41 -5.66
N LYS A 9 7.87 -1.09 -6.75
CA LYS A 9 8.87 -1.77 -7.62
C LYS A 9 9.64 -0.79 -8.52
N GLN A 10 9.08 0.39 -8.72
CA GLN A 10 9.62 1.47 -9.55
C GLN A 10 8.99 2.80 -9.14
N PHE A 11 9.59 3.92 -9.54
CA PHE A 11 9.04 5.26 -9.29
C PHE A 11 8.25 5.72 -10.53
N ASP A 12 7.08 5.13 -10.74
CA ASP A 12 6.21 5.42 -11.89
C ASP A 12 5.27 6.61 -11.64
N PHE A 13 4.36 6.81 -12.59
CA PHE A 13 3.37 7.89 -12.56
C PHE A 13 2.58 7.92 -11.24
N TYR A 14 2.08 6.78 -10.77
CA TYR A 14 1.22 6.72 -9.59
C TYR A 14 1.99 7.05 -8.31
N VAL A 15 3.19 6.47 -8.18
CA VAL A 15 4.08 6.73 -7.05
C VAL A 15 4.46 8.22 -7.01
N LYS A 16 4.80 8.79 -8.16
CA LYS A 16 5.13 10.22 -8.28
C LYS A 16 3.95 11.10 -7.90
N CYS A 17 2.76 10.84 -8.43
CA CYS A 17 1.54 11.59 -8.10
C CYS A 17 1.28 11.59 -6.59
N LEU A 18 1.32 10.42 -5.95
CA LEU A 18 1.12 10.36 -4.51
C LEU A 18 2.21 11.13 -3.77
N PHE A 19 3.49 10.87 -4.07
CA PHE A 19 4.62 11.52 -3.39
C PHE A 19 4.51 13.04 -3.48
N GLU A 20 4.28 13.60 -4.66
CA GLU A 20 4.10 15.04 -4.86
C GLU A 20 2.91 15.59 -4.07
N GLY A 21 1.80 14.84 -4.01
CA GLY A 21 0.59 15.21 -3.28
C GLY A 21 0.71 15.18 -1.75
N ILE A 22 1.64 14.37 -1.19
CA ILE A 22 1.71 14.16 0.27
C ILE A 22 3.02 14.60 0.95
N HIS A 23 4.15 14.72 0.23
CA HIS A 23 5.47 15.03 0.84
C HIS A 23 5.55 16.40 1.50
N ARG A 24 4.67 17.34 1.15
CA ARG A 24 4.61 18.67 1.77
C ARG A 24 3.93 18.66 3.15
N TYR A 25 3.16 17.62 3.44
CA TYR A 25 2.30 17.54 4.64
C TYR A 25 2.82 16.52 5.67
N TYR A 26 3.57 15.51 5.22
CA TYR A 26 4.04 14.40 6.04
C TYR A 26 5.54 14.16 5.84
N ASN A 27 6.16 13.43 6.77
CA ASN A 27 7.54 12.97 6.63
C ASN A 27 7.56 11.70 5.77
N VAL A 28 7.78 11.86 4.46
CA VAL A 28 7.67 10.77 3.49
C VAL A 28 9.04 10.26 3.08
N GLN A 29 9.27 8.97 3.26
CA GLN A 29 10.39 8.24 2.67
C GLN A 29 9.86 7.32 1.56
N SER A 30 10.65 7.12 0.51
CA SER A 30 10.32 6.20 -0.58
C SER A 30 11.47 5.23 -0.80
N VAL A 31 11.14 3.95 -0.97
CA VAL A 31 12.08 2.87 -1.27
C VAL A 31 11.60 2.12 -2.52
N ILE A 32 12.54 1.88 -3.43
CA ILE A 32 12.31 1.03 -4.59
C ILE A 32 12.75 -0.40 -4.24
N CYS A 33 11.83 -1.34 -4.36
CA CYS A 33 12.00 -2.75 -4.04
C CYS A 33 11.80 -3.58 -5.32
N HIS A 34 12.88 -3.82 -6.09
CA HIS A 34 12.81 -4.57 -7.34
C HIS A 34 12.61 -6.07 -7.10
N SER A 35 13.21 -6.58 -6.03
CA SER A 35 13.19 -7.98 -5.65
C SER A 35 13.09 -8.15 -4.13
N GLU A 36 12.94 -9.39 -3.68
CA GLU A 36 13.00 -9.77 -2.26
C GLU A 36 14.24 -9.22 -1.54
N LYS A 37 15.40 -9.23 -2.19
CA LYS A 37 16.67 -8.77 -1.59
C LYS A 37 16.70 -7.27 -1.31
N ASP A 38 15.86 -6.51 -2.01
CA ASP A 38 15.79 -5.05 -1.90
C ASP A 38 14.78 -4.60 -0.84
N TYR A 39 14.07 -5.55 -0.21
CA TYR A 39 13.09 -5.22 0.79
C TYR A 39 13.76 -4.54 2.00
N PRO A 40 13.22 -3.43 2.53
CA PRO A 40 13.93 -2.55 3.46
C PRO A 40 13.94 -3.07 4.92
N HIS A 41 14.33 -4.33 5.14
CA HIS A 41 14.37 -4.97 6.48
C HIS A 41 15.21 -4.18 7.49
N ALA A 42 16.36 -3.65 7.08
CA ALA A 42 17.24 -2.87 7.95
C ALA A 42 16.62 -1.53 8.38
N LEU A 43 15.82 -0.91 7.52
CA LEU A 43 15.09 0.32 7.82
C LEU A 43 13.92 0.01 8.77
N LEU A 44 13.11 -0.99 8.42
CA LEU A 44 11.92 -1.40 9.18
C LEU A 44 12.24 -1.96 10.57
N SER A 45 13.46 -2.44 10.80
CA SER A 45 13.93 -2.90 12.13
C SER A 45 14.45 -1.78 13.03
N ARG A 46 14.74 -0.59 12.48
CA ARG A 46 15.35 0.53 13.20
C ARG A 46 14.39 1.71 13.35
N GLU A 47 13.44 1.84 12.44
CA GLU A 47 12.52 2.96 12.36
C GLU A 47 11.07 2.48 12.42
N SER A 48 10.24 3.19 13.18
CA SER A 48 8.79 3.04 13.17
C SER A 48 8.16 3.99 12.16
N PHE A 49 7.17 3.51 11.42
CA PHE A 49 6.35 4.30 10.50
C PHE A 49 4.90 4.25 10.97
N ASP A 50 4.19 5.37 10.88
CA ASP A 50 2.76 5.41 11.21
C ASP A 50 1.94 4.73 10.10
N LEU A 51 2.35 4.95 8.85
CA LEU A 51 1.72 4.42 7.65
C LEU A 51 2.78 3.87 6.69
N ILE A 52 2.56 2.66 6.18
CA ILE A 52 3.34 2.07 5.10
C ILE A 52 2.41 1.93 3.89
N ILE A 53 2.81 2.52 2.79
CA ILE A 53 2.09 2.51 1.53
C ILE A 53 2.85 1.61 0.57
N THR A 54 2.17 0.64 -0.04
CA THR A 54 2.74 -0.18 -1.11
C THR A 54 2.01 0.05 -2.42
N PHE A 55 2.74 -0.05 -3.52
CA PHE A 55 2.17 -0.12 -4.87
C PHE A 55 2.39 -1.50 -5.46
N ASP A 56 1.34 -2.06 -6.06
CA ASP A 56 1.34 -3.32 -6.80
C ASP A 56 2.02 -4.46 -6.06
N LEU A 57 1.68 -4.55 -4.76
CA LEU A 57 2.15 -5.59 -3.85
C LEU A 57 3.68 -5.66 -3.74
N ALA A 58 4.39 -4.54 -3.93
CA ALA A 58 5.83 -4.48 -3.77
C ALA A 58 6.26 -5.00 -2.40
N GLY A 59 7.12 -6.03 -2.38
CA GLY A 59 7.59 -6.67 -1.15
C GLY A 59 6.56 -7.53 -0.41
N PHE A 60 5.37 -7.75 -0.97
CA PHE A 60 4.27 -8.43 -0.27
C PHE A 60 4.57 -9.89 0.08
N GLU A 61 5.43 -10.58 -0.67
CA GLU A 61 5.86 -11.96 -0.34
C GLU A 61 6.61 -12.03 1.01
N GLN A 62 7.31 -10.94 1.38
CA GLN A 62 8.10 -10.83 2.61
C GLN A 62 7.28 -10.61 3.87
N THR A 63 5.96 -10.49 3.71
CA THR A 63 5.00 -10.20 4.79
C THR A 63 4.51 -11.45 5.51
N THR A 64 4.79 -12.61 4.91
CA THR A 64 4.34 -13.91 5.39
C THR A 64 5.40 -14.50 6.32
N LEU A 65 4.97 -15.21 7.37
CA LEU A 65 5.78 -15.76 8.47
C LEU A 65 7.09 -16.47 8.05
N MET A 66 7.24 -16.85 6.78
CA MET A 66 8.37 -17.61 6.25
C MET A 66 9.51 -16.75 5.66
N GLY A 67 9.37 -15.43 5.47
CA GLY A 67 10.33 -14.62 4.67
C GLY A 67 11.01 -13.43 5.34
N GLY A 68 10.45 -12.88 6.42
CA GLY A 68 10.96 -11.65 7.02
C GLY A 68 9.94 -11.02 7.96
N ILE A 69 10.24 -9.82 8.48
CA ILE A 69 9.37 -9.10 9.44
C ILE A 69 7.93 -9.07 8.89
N SER A 70 7.04 -9.85 9.53
CA SER A 70 5.64 -9.85 9.14
C SER A 70 5.06 -8.47 9.38
N TYR A 71 4.19 -7.99 8.49
CA TYR A 71 3.48 -6.72 8.69
C TYR A 71 2.72 -6.66 10.02
N ASN A 72 2.31 -7.81 10.55
CA ASN A 72 1.70 -7.90 11.88
C ASN A 72 2.65 -7.55 13.04
N LEU A 73 3.97 -7.62 12.82
CA LEU A 73 5.00 -7.23 13.79
C LEU A 73 5.37 -5.75 13.69
N LEU A 74 5.07 -5.12 12.55
CA LEU A 74 5.21 -3.68 12.40
C LEU A 74 3.98 -3.03 13.03
N ASN A 75 4.21 -2.17 14.04
CA ASN A 75 3.15 -1.34 14.62
C ASN A 75 2.80 -0.18 13.67
N SER A 76 2.35 -0.52 12.46
CA SER A 76 2.09 0.39 11.35
C SER A 76 0.77 0.04 10.68
N LYS A 77 0.11 1.04 10.09
CA LYS A 77 -1.03 0.83 9.20
C LYS A 77 -0.56 0.65 7.76
N PHE A 78 -1.29 -0.13 6.97
CA PHE A 78 -0.88 -0.48 5.61
C PHE A 78 -1.90 -0.02 4.59
N VAL A 79 -1.45 0.68 3.56
CA VAL A 79 -2.26 1.03 2.37
C VAL A 79 -1.63 0.37 1.17
N ASN A 80 -2.40 -0.41 0.42
CA ASN A 80 -1.92 -1.11 -0.76
C ASN A 80 -2.70 -0.59 -1.98
N PHE A 81 -1.99 0.10 -2.87
CA PHE A 81 -2.53 0.56 -4.14
C PHE A 81 -2.26 -0.48 -5.22
N LEU A 82 -3.33 -1.08 -5.77
CA LEU A 82 -3.29 -2.07 -6.84
C LEU A 82 -3.64 -1.37 -8.16
N MET A 83 -2.62 -0.79 -8.79
CA MET A 83 -2.78 0.08 -9.96
C MET A 83 -2.68 -0.68 -11.28
N HIS A 84 -2.21 -1.93 -11.25
CA HIS A 84 -2.14 -2.81 -12.41
C HIS A 84 -2.80 -4.16 -12.14
N GLU A 85 -3.41 -4.71 -13.19
CA GLU A 85 -4.01 -6.06 -13.20
C GLU A 85 -2.95 -7.13 -13.51
N ASN A 86 -3.23 -8.38 -13.14
CA ASN A 86 -2.38 -9.57 -13.39
C ASN A 86 -0.99 -9.46 -12.74
N LEU A 87 -0.93 -8.94 -11.51
CA LEU A 87 0.34 -8.87 -10.78
C LEU A 87 0.84 -10.29 -10.49
N GLN A 88 2.11 -10.56 -10.76
CA GLN A 88 2.72 -11.88 -10.57
C GLN A 88 2.59 -12.42 -9.13
N ASN A 89 2.42 -11.52 -8.17
CA ASN A 89 2.31 -11.77 -6.75
C ASN A 89 0.88 -11.66 -6.20
N GLU A 90 -0.15 -11.52 -7.04
CA GLU A 90 -1.56 -11.50 -6.59
C GLU A 90 -1.93 -12.73 -5.76
N LYS A 91 -1.32 -13.89 -6.05
CA LYS A 91 -1.48 -15.14 -5.28
C LYS A 91 -1.20 -14.99 -3.78
N CYS A 92 -0.52 -13.92 -3.35
CA CYS A 92 -0.29 -13.66 -1.94
C CYS A 92 -1.51 -13.07 -1.22
N LEU A 93 -2.47 -12.52 -1.95
CA LEU A 93 -3.75 -12.04 -1.43
C LEU A 93 -4.66 -13.17 -0.94
N SER A 94 -4.41 -14.41 -1.37
CA SER A 94 -5.14 -15.60 -0.88
C SER A 94 -4.64 -16.09 0.49
N LYS A 95 -3.57 -15.51 1.03
CA LYS A 95 -3.06 -15.84 2.36
C LYS A 95 -3.81 -15.03 3.42
N GLN A 96 -3.73 -15.43 4.68
CA GLN A 96 -4.31 -14.67 5.78
C GLN A 96 -3.71 -13.26 5.85
N LEU A 97 -4.56 -12.24 5.68
CA LEU A 97 -4.20 -10.82 5.70
C LEU A 97 -4.46 -10.19 7.07
N SER A 98 -3.78 -9.08 7.34
CA SER A 98 -4.00 -8.31 8.57
C SER A 98 -5.21 -7.38 8.44
N LEU A 99 -5.99 -7.24 9.50
CA LEU A 99 -7.09 -6.26 9.56
C LEU A 99 -6.61 -4.80 9.54
N SER A 100 -5.31 -4.55 9.74
CA SER A 100 -4.72 -3.20 9.63
C SER A 100 -4.28 -2.83 8.19
N MET A 101 -4.74 -3.59 7.19
CA MET A 101 -4.47 -3.34 5.78
C MET A 101 -5.70 -2.77 5.07
N PHE A 102 -5.45 -1.78 4.23
CA PHE A 102 -6.42 -1.13 3.36
C PHE A 102 -5.99 -1.33 1.90
N PHE A 103 -6.94 -1.61 1.02
CA PHE A 103 -6.65 -1.91 -0.38
C PHE A 103 -7.47 -0.99 -1.28
N TYR A 104 -6.78 -0.30 -2.19
CA TYR A 104 -7.38 0.56 -3.19
C TYR A 104 -6.94 0.10 -4.58
N CYS A 105 -7.87 -0.18 -5.49
CA CYS A 105 -7.54 -0.69 -6.83
C CYS A 105 -7.98 0.25 -7.97
N ALA A 106 -7.39 0.05 -9.15
CA ALA A 106 -7.72 0.79 -10.36
C ALA A 106 -9.13 0.45 -10.89
N GLY A 107 -10.11 1.27 -10.52
CA GLY A 107 -11.47 1.22 -11.07
C GLY A 107 -12.33 0.04 -10.62
N SER A 108 -13.60 0.10 -10.99
CA SER A 108 -14.64 -0.83 -10.52
C SER A 108 -14.53 -2.25 -11.10
N GLN A 109 -14.04 -2.39 -12.34
CA GLN A 109 -13.86 -3.69 -12.98
C GLN A 109 -12.81 -4.53 -12.25
N TYR A 110 -11.67 -3.94 -11.90
CA TYR A 110 -10.63 -4.65 -11.19
C TYR A 110 -11.06 -4.95 -9.74
N GLU A 111 -11.79 -4.05 -9.09
CA GLU A 111 -12.40 -4.32 -7.78
C GLU A 111 -13.27 -5.57 -7.81
N LYS A 112 -14.13 -5.69 -8.82
CA LYS A 112 -15.00 -6.86 -8.99
C LYS A 112 -14.17 -8.15 -9.15
N TYR A 113 -13.15 -8.14 -10.00
CA TYR A 113 -12.24 -9.28 -10.16
C TYR A 113 -11.59 -9.66 -8.84
N LEU A 114 -11.08 -8.69 -8.07
CA LEU A 114 -10.42 -8.95 -6.79
C LEU A 114 -11.39 -9.53 -5.77
N ARG A 115 -12.64 -9.04 -5.70
CA ARG A 115 -13.67 -9.59 -4.81
C ARG A 115 -14.06 -11.02 -5.17
N GLU A 116 -14.12 -11.35 -6.46
CA GLU A 116 -14.48 -12.69 -6.93
C GLU A 116 -13.37 -13.71 -6.66
N ASN A 117 -12.10 -13.32 -6.82
CA ASN A 117 -10.95 -14.24 -6.73
C ASN A 117 -10.27 -14.23 -5.35
N TYR A 118 -10.39 -13.15 -4.60
CA TYR A 118 -9.76 -12.93 -3.30
C TYR A 118 -10.77 -12.29 -2.31
N PRO A 119 -11.82 -13.02 -1.91
CA PRO A 119 -12.94 -12.47 -1.14
C PRO A 119 -12.56 -11.95 0.26
N ASP A 120 -11.43 -12.39 0.80
CA ASP A 120 -10.96 -12.06 2.15
C ASP A 120 -10.07 -10.81 2.20
N ILE A 121 -9.93 -10.05 1.10
CA ILE A 121 -9.18 -8.79 1.11
C ILE A 121 -9.88 -7.77 2.04
N PRO A 122 -9.20 -7.29 3.10
CA PRO A 122 -9.78 -6.34 4.03
C PRO A 122 -9.88 -4.94 3.39
N TYR A 123 -10.96 -4.22 3.68
CA TYR A 123 -11.15 -2.82 3.27
C TYR A 123 -10.85 -2.53 1.78
N LEU A 124 -11.20 -3.44 0.88
CA LEU A 124 -11.05 -3.24 -0.57
C LEU A 124 -12.03 -2.16 -1.07
N ARG A 125 -11.50 -1.17 -1.78
CA ARG A 125 -12.26 -0.12 -2.50
C ARG A 125 -11.63 0.13 -3.88
N SER A 126 -12.42 0.59 -4.84
CA SER A 126 -11.88 1.20 -6.06
C SER A 126 -11.52 2.66 -5.82
N LEU A 127 -10.48 3.15 -6.51
CA LEU A 127 -10.22 4.59 -6.59
C LEU A 127 -11.31 5.26 -7.42
N ASP A 128 -11.87 6.34 -6.88
CA ASP A 128 -13.02 7.04 -7.45
C ASP A 128 -12.70 7.62 -8.82
N GLU A 129 -13.47 7.20 -9.84
CA GLU A 129 -13.42 7.76 -11.19
C GLU A 129 -13.91 9.22 -11.23
N ALA A 130 -14.66 9.67 -10.23
CA ALA A 130 -15.10 11.06 -10.10
C ALA A 130 -14.01 12.01 -9.58
N ALA A 131 -12.86 11.49 -9.14
CA ALA A 131 -11.73 12.32 -8.76
C ALA A 131 -11.25 13.15 -9.97
N SER A 132 -11.04 14.45 -9.77
CA SER A 132 -10.59 15.36 -10.83
C SER A 132 -9.18 15.02 -11.34
N SER A 133 -8.39 14.26 -10.57
CA SER A 133 -7.11 13.71 -10.97
C SER A 133 -6.71 12.50 -10.11
N MET A 134 -5.76 11.70 -10.62
CA MET A 134 -5.19 10.58 -9.89
C MET A 134 -4.45 11.00 -8.60
N GLU A 135 -3.80 12.16 -8.61
CA GLU A 135 -3.19 12.75 -7.40
C GLU A 135 -4.24 12.97 -6.31
N VAL A 136 -5.40 13.54 -6.67
CA VAL A 136 -6.50 13.78 -5.73
C VAL A 136 -7.08 12.45 -5.24
N ALA A 137 -7.25 11.46 -6.11
CA ALA A 137 -7.75 10.14 -5.74
C ALA A 137 -6.84 9.46 -4.71
N LEU A 138 -5.54 9.36 -5.01
CA LEU A 138 -4.55 8.71 -4.14
C LEU A 138 -4.42 9.43 -2.80
N LYS A 139 -4.38 10.77 -2.82
CA LYS A 139 -4.32 11.56 -1.58
C LYS A 139 -5.59 11.38 -0.73
N THR A 140 -6.76 11.38 -1.36
CA THR A 140 -8.04 11.18 -0.65
C THR A 140 -8.07 9.81 0.02
N ALA A 141 -7.65 8.76 -0.68
CA ALA A 141 -7.55 7.42 -0.11
C ALA A 141 -6.60 7.37 1.11
N VAL A 142 -5.46 8.05 1.05
CA VAL A 142 -4.56 8.16 2.21
C VAL A 142 -5.24 8.91 3.37
N ASP A 143 -5.89 10.05 3.09
CA ASP A 143 -6.56 10.84 4.11
C ASP A 143 -7.71 10.07 4.78
N GLU A 144 -8.49 9.28 4.03
CA GLU A 144 -9.52 8.38 4.57
C GLU A 144 -8.93 7.39 5.57
N VAL A 145 -7.83 6.71 5.20
CA VAL A 145 -7.19 5.73 6.07
C VAL A 145 -6.63 6.38 7.33
N LEU A 146 -6.06 7.58 7.21
CA LEU A 146 -5.57 8.32 8.38
C LEU A 146 -6.69 8.66 9.36
N VAL A 147 -7.87 9.04 8.86
CA VAL A 147 -9.06 9.31 9.71
C VAL A 147 -9.58 8.02 10.35
N GLU A 148 -9.75 6.95 9.55
CA GLU A 148 -10.23 5.64 10.02
C GLU A 148 -9.31 5.06 11.12
N CYS A 149 -8.01 5.32 11.01
CA CYS A 149 -7.01 4.86 11.98
C CYS A 149 -6.77 5.83 13.15
N HIS A 150 -7.51 6.94 13.24
CA HIS A 150 -7.31 7.99 14.24
C HIS A 150 -5.88 8.55 14.30
N LEU A 151 -5.23 8.64 13.13
CA LEU A 151 -3.91 9.23 12.95
C LEU A 151 -3.98 10.72 12.55
N ARG A 152 -5.19 11.22 12.26
CA ARG A 152 -5.50 12.59 11.89
C ARG A 152 -6.70 13.13 12.65
#